data_AF-A0A255SWP9-F1
#
_entry.id   AF-A0A255SWP9-F1
#
_cell.length_a   1.000
_cell.length_b   1.000
_cell.length_c   1.000
_cell.angle_alpha   90.00
_cell.angle_beta   90.00
_cell.angle_gamma   90.00
#
_symmetry.space_group_name_H-M   'P 1'
#
loop_
_entity.id
_entity.type
_entity.pdbx_description
1 polymer ?
#
loop_
_entity_poly.entity_id
_entity_poly.type
_entity_poly.pdbx_seq_one_letter_code
_entity_poly.pdbx_strand_id
1 'polypeptide(L)'
;MEVCPECGEIKISYNSCRDRHCPKCQNKEREQWISFRREEIIPTKYFHVVFTVPDCLHPIAINHQAAFYDCMFKAAWATIHDFAGDKGLRTGMTAILHTWGSNLFYHPHIHCIVPGGGIDKLGVWHHLNGCEKSDFLFPVHGMSDKFRGRFMALLTRRLKEEGFVIANYIRKQCFDKDWVVYSRPPAKGVNQVLEYIARYAYRVAITNSRILDVTDSNVSYDYKDYRKGGKHGVMTMEIDKFLGLLSLHVLPDRFVRIRHYGILSPSNRDALRNIQKQLDVPPVPKERTKKSYLEICQ
;
A
#
# COMPACT_ATOMS: atom_id res chain seq x y z
N MET A 1 -20.30 -1.22 -24.17
CA MET A 1 -19.94 -0.67 -25.49
C MET A 1 -19.81 0.83 -25.33
N GLU A 2 -18.66 1.38 -25.68
CA GLU A 2 -18.37 2.82 -25.67
C GLU A 2 -18.20 3.23 -27.13
N VAL A 3 -18.84 4.32 -27.55
CA VAL A 3 -18.76 4.83 -28.93
C VAL A 3 -18.15 6.22 -28.86
N CYS A 4 -17.09 6.46 -29.64
CA CYS A 4 -16.51 7.79 -29.73
C CYS A 4 -17.51 8.74 -30.39
N PRO A 5 -17.90 9.86 -29.74
CA PRO A 5 -18.89 10.78 -30.31
C PRO A 5 -18.36 11.57 -31.51
N GLU A 6 -17.03 11.63 -31.69
CA GLU A 6 -16.40 12.39 -32.78
C GLU A 6 -16.13 11.54 -34.03
N CYS A 7 -15.71 10.28 -33.87
CA CYS A 7 -15.32 9.43 -35.01
C CYS A 7 -16.12 8.12 -35.14
N GLY A 8 -17.06 7.84 -34.23
CA GLY A 8 -17.89 6.63 -34.30
C GLY A 8 -17.18 5.33 -33.94
N GLU A 9 -15.89 5.38 -33.57
CA GLU A 9 -15.12 4.19 -33.18
C GLU A 9 -15.80 3.46 -32.02
N ILE A 10 -16.07 2.16 -32.21
CA ILE A 10 -16.76 1.32 -31.25
C ILE A 10 -15.75 0.55 -30.42
N LYS A 11 -15.66 0.88 -29.13
CA LYS A 11 -14.87 0.13 -28.16
C LYS A 11 -15.76 -0.81 -27.35
N ILE A 12 -15.57 -2.11 -27.53
CA ILE A 12 -16.30 -3.11 -26.75
C ILE A 12 -15.71 -3.20 -25.33
N SER A 13 -16.34 -2.49 -24.40
CA SER A 13 -16.14 -2.70 -22.97
C SER A 13 -17.07 -3.82 -22.49
N TYR A 14 -16.48 -4.98 -22.16
CA TYR A 14 -17.17 -6.13 -21.59
C TYR A 14 -17.53 -5.89 -20.12
N ASN A 15 -18.55 -6.61 -19.62
CA ASN A 15 -18.96 -6.56 -18.23
C ASN A 15 -17.79 -6.80 -17.27
N SER A 16 -17.74 -6.05 -16.17
CA SER A 16 -16.75 -6.24 -15.11
C SER A 16 -16.84 -7.66 -14.55
N CYS A 17 -15.71 -8.36 -14.44
CA CYS A 17 -15.63 -9.64 -13.75
C CYS A 17 -15.76 -9.51 -12.22
N ARG A 18 -15.76 -8.28 -11.70
CA ARG A 18 -15.81 -7.93 -10.27
C ARG A 18 -14.68 -8.52 -9.42
N ASP A 19 -13.66 -9.11 -10.04
CA ASP A 19 -12.46 -9.59 -9.36
C ASP A 19 -11.46 -8.44 -9.14
N ARG A 20 -10.94 -8.35 -7.90
CA ARG A 20 -10.02 -7.30 -7.47
C ARG A 20 -8.56 -7.47 -7.92
N HIS A 21 -8.24 -8.58 -8.57
CA HIS A 21 -6.93 -8.90 -9.12
C HIS A 21 -6.94 -8.76 -10.66
N CYS A 22 -8.12 -8.50 -11.27
CA CYS A 22 -8.21 -8.28 -12.70
C CYS A 22 -7.60 -6.92 -13.11
N PRO A 23 -6.66 -6.89 -14.08
CA PRO A 23 -6.02 -5.66 -14.55
C PRO A 23 -6.94 -4.71 -15.32
N LYS A 24 -8.12 -5.18 -15.73
CA LYS A 24 -9.11 -4.43 -16.50
C LYS A 24 -10.20 -3.80 -15.62
N CYS A 25 -10.42 -4.35 -14.42
CA CYS A 25 -11.52 -3.94 -13.54
C CYS A 25 -11.06 -2.91 -12.49
N GLN A 26 -12.00 -2.44 -11.66
CA GLN A 26 -11.77 -1.55 -10.51
C GLN A 26 -11.47 -0.07 -10.77
N ASN A 27 -11.52 0.41 -12.01
CA ASN A 27 -11.29 1.83 -12.27
C ASN A 27 -12.32 2.71 -11.54
N LYS A 28 -13.61 2.34 -11.58
CA LYS A 28 -14.66 3.09 -10.87
C LYS A 28 -14.43 3.09 -9.35
N GLU A 29 -14.15 1.92 -8.78
CA GLU A 29 -13.88 1.75 -7.35
C GLU A 29 -12.65 2.55 -6.92
N ARG A 30 -11.61 2.59 -7.78
CA ARG A 30 -10.42 3.42 -7.59
C ARG A 30 -10.79 4.90 -7.52
N GLU A 31 -11.47 5.44 -8.53
CA GLU A 31 -11.82 6.86 -8.58
C GLU A 31 -12.75 7.25 -7.41
N GLN A 32 -13.72 6.39 -7.08
CA GLN A 32 -14.58 6.60 -5.91
C GLN A 32 -13.76 6.65 -4.61
N TRP A 33 -12.81 5.73 -4.45
CA TRP A 33 -11.94 5.69 -3.29
C TRP A 33 -11.04 6.94 -3.21
N ILE A 34 -10.49 7.41 -4.34
CA ILE A 34 -9.72 8.67 -4.41
C ILE A 34 -10.57 9.85 -3.96
N SER A 35 -11.80 9.95 -4.47
CA SER A 35 -12.72 11.04 -4.11
C SER A 35 -12.93 11.12 -2.60
N PHE A 36 -13.15 9.96 -1.94
CA PHE A 36 -13.27 9.89 -0.49
C PHE A 36 -11.98 10.21 0.26
N ARG A 37 -10.81 9.88 -0.29
CA ARG A 37 -9.52 10.22 0.32
C ARG A 37 -9.22 11.71 0.20
N ARG A 38 -9.65 12.36 -0.88
CA ARG A 38 -9.48 13.81 -1.09
C ARG A 38 -10.09 14.61 0.05
N GLU A 39 -11.27 14.18 0.53
CA GLU A 39 -11.98 14.80 1.64
C GLU A 39 -11.32 14.54 3.01
N GLU A 40 -10.50 13.50 3.15
CA GLU A 40 -9.86 13.11 4.42
C GLU A 40 -8.45 13.67 4.59
N ILE A 41 -7.91 14.32 3.57
CA ILE A 41 -6.59 14.91 3.63
C ILE A 41 -6.60 16.15 4.52
N ILE A 42 -5.48 16.36 5.20
CA ILE A 42 -5.19 17.57 6.00
C ILE A 42 -3.98 18.30 5.40
N PRO A 43 -3.87 19.62 5.57
CA PRO A 43 -2.78 20.43 5.01
C PRO A 43 -1.47 20.18 5.77
N THR A 44 -0.84 19.04 5.52
CA THR A 44 0.45 18.65 6.08
C THR A 44 1.27 17.90 5.04
N LYS A 45 2.58 17.78 5.29
CA LYS A 45 3.46 16.95 4.47
C LYS A 45 3.16 15.49 4.74
N TYR A 46 2.88 14.70 3.71
CA TYR A 46 2.74 13.25 3.83
C TYR A 46 4.04 12.54 3.47
N PHE A 47 4.20 11.33 3.99
CA PHE A 47 5.34 10.47 3.74
C PHE A 47 4.87 9.14 3.21
N HIS A 48 5.52 8.70 2.15
CA HIS A 48 5.44 7.34 1.66
C HIS A 48 6.48 6.50 2.37
N VAL A 49 6.01 5.60 3.22
CA VAL A 49 6.83 4.65 3.96
C VAL A 49 6.60 3.25 3.41
N VAL A 50 7.64 2.50 3.06
CA VAL A 50 7.52 1.11 2.60
C VAL A 50 8.17 0.19 3.61
N PHE A 51 7.41 -0.78 4.10
CA PHE A 51 7.92 -1.88 4.91
C PHE A 51 8.10 -3.11 4.02
N THR A 52 9.33 -3.60 3.93
CA THR A 52 9.68 -4.81 3.15
C THR A 52 10.18 -5.92 4.08
N VAL A 53 10.03 -7.17 3.66
CA VAL A 53 10.56 -8.34 4.37
C VAL A 53 11.63 -9.04 3.52
N PRO A 54 12.60 -9.73 4.14
CA PRO A 54 13.60 -10.49 3.40
C PRO A 54 13.01 -11.74 2.73
N ASP A 55 13.62 -12.12 1.62
CA ASP A 55 13.27 -13.28 0.79
C ASP A 55 13.25 -14.63 1.53
N CYS A 56 14.08 -14.80 2.57
CA CYS A 56 14.09 -15.99 3.41
C CYS A 56 12.74 -16.27 4.10
N LEU A 57 11.85 -15.27 4.19
CA LEU A 57 10.49 -15.41 4.70
C LEU A 57 9.45 -15.72 3.62
N HIS A 58 9.78 -15.64 2.32
CA HIS A 58 8.83 -15.89 1.24
C HIS A 58 8.15 -17.26 1.31
N PRO A 59 8.86 -18.38 1.61
CA PRO A 59 8.19 -19.67 1.73
C PRO A 59 7.13 -19.67 2.85
N ILE A 60 7.40 -19.01 3.97
CA ILE A 60 6.44 -18.90 5.08
C ILE A 60 5.26 -18.03 4.66
N ALA A 61 5.53 -16.92 4.00
CA ALA A 61 4.48 -16.01 3.51
C ALA A 61 3.54 -16.69 2.51
N ILE A 62 4.06 -17.51 1.60
CA ILE A 62 3.27 -18.26 0.61
C ILE A 62 2.38 -19.31 1.29
N ASN A 63 2.90 -20.01 2.30
CA ASN A 63 2.15 -21.08 2.99
C ASN A 63 1.18 -20.56 4.07
N HIS A 64 1.45 -19.37 4.64
CA HIS A 64 0.65 -18.78 5.74
C HIS A 64 0.21 -17.34 5.42
N GLN A 65 -0.25 -17.09 4.19
CA GLN A 65 -0.51 -15.75 3.66
C GLN A 65 -1.32 -14.84 4.59
N ALA A 66 -2.48 -15.30 5.07
CA ALA A 66 -3.37 -14.47 5.89
C ALA A 66 -2.71 -14.04 7.21
N ALA A 67 -2.10 -14.99 7.94
CA ALA A 67 -1.37 -14.72 9.17
C ALA A 67 -0.16 -13.82 8.92
N PHE A 68 0.61 -14.09 7.87
CA PHE A 68 1.81 -13.36 7.54
C PHE A 68 1.51 -11.89 7.21
N TYR A 69 0.59 -11.64 6.27
CA TYR A 69 0.22 -10.30 5.85
C TYR A 69 -0.44 -9.51 6.99
N ASP A 70 -1.26 -10.16 7.82
CA ASP A 70 -1.84 -9.51 9.00
C ASP A 70 -0.77 -9.06 10.01
N CYS A 71 0.23 -9.91 10.25
CA CYS A 71 1.39 -9.56 11.07
C CYS A 71 2.19 -8.40 10.46
N MET A 72 2.35 -8.35 9.14
CA MET A 72 3.03 -7.23 8.47
C MET A 72 2.30 -5.91 8.76
N PHE A 73 0.97 -5.89 8.60
CA PHE A 73 0.16 -4.70 8.87
C PHE A 73 0.26 -4.23 10.31
N LYS A 74 0.15 -5.17 11.27
CA LYS A 74 0.26 -4.89 12.71
C LYS A 74 1.64 -4.35 13.07
N ALA A 75 2.71 -4.95 12.54
CA ALA A 75 4.07 -4.52 12.78
C ALA A 75 4.36 -3.14 12.18
N ALA A 76 3.91 -2.87 10.95
CA ALA A 76 4.06 -1.58 10.28
C ALA A 76 3.36 -0.47 11.08
N TRP A 77 2.09 -0.67 11.45
CA TRP A 77 1.36 0.30 12.25
C TRP A 77 2.01 0.54 13.61
N ALA A 78 2.35 -0.52 14.34
CA ALA A 78 2.92 -0.38 15.67
C ALA A 78 4.29 0.31 15.64
N THR A 79 5.05 0.16 14.55
CA THR A 79 6.30 0.90 14.35
C THR A 79 6.02 2.40 14.21
N ILE A 80 5.15 2.79 13.27
CA ILE A 80 4.79 4.20 13.06
C ILE A 80 4.16 4.83 14.31
N HIS A 81 3.25 4.10 14.95
CA HIS A 81 2.55 4.54 16.15
C HIS A 81 3.52 4.85 17.29
N ASP A 82 4.48 3.97 17.54
CA ASP A 82 5.45 4.19 18.62
C ASP A 82 6.36 5.38 18.36
N PHE A 83 6.90 5.53 17.14
CA PHE A 83 7.76 6.66 16.81
C PHE A 83 7.04 8.00 16.94
N ALA A 84 5.74 8.05 16.62
CA ALA A 84 4.91 9.22 16.91
C ALA A 84 4.66 9.40 18.42
N GLY A 85 4.41 8.30 19.14
CA GLY A 85 4.20 8.28 20.58
C GLY A 85 5.41 8.76 21.38
N ASP A 86 6.63 8.45 20.94
CA ASP A 86 7.89 8.96 21.52
C ASP A 86 8.02 10.48 21.36
N LYS A 87 7.21 11.09 20.48
CA LYS A 87 7.05 12.54 20.32
C LYS A 87 5.81 13.10 21.03
N GLY A 88 5.09 12.27 21.78
CA GLY A 88 3.86 12.64 22.48
C GLY A 88 2.62 12.74 21.58
N LEU A 89 2.69 12.21 20.35
CA LEU A 89 1.64 12.39 19.34
C LEU A 89 0.96 11.08 18.95
N ARG A 90 -0.33 11.17 18.63
CA ARG A 90 -1.12 10.12 17.99
C ARG A 90 -1.27 10.46 16.51
N THR A 91 -0.59 9.69 15.66
CA THR A 91 -0.61 9.88 14.19
C THR A 91 -1.70 9.02 13.51
N GLY A 92 -1.65 8.90 12.18
CA GLY A 92 -2.47 7.99 11.40
C GLY A 92 -1.71 7.39 10.22
N MET A 93 -2.25 6.34 9.63
CA MET A 93 -1.60 5.66 8.51
C MET A 93 -2.64 5.04 7.61
N THR A 94 -2.51 5.23 6.30
CA THR A 94 -3.17 4.39 5.30
C THR A 94 -2.15 3.41 4.76
N ALA A 95 -2.40 2.11 4.89
CA ALA A 95 -1.47 1.04 4.51
C ALA A 95 -2.09 0.13 3.45
N ILE A 96 -1.28 -0.26 2.47
CA ILE A 96 -1.69 -1.04 1.30
C ILE A 96 -0.68 -2.16 1.10
N LEU A 97 -1.15 -3.41 1.11
CA LEU A 97 -0.32 -4.59 0.85
C LEU A 97 -0.14 -4.80 -0.65
N HIS A 98 1.11 -4.89 -1.10
CA HIS A 98 1.52 -5.42 -2.40
C HIS A 98 2.32 -6.70 -2.21
N THR A 99 2.27 -7.61 -3.17
CA THR A 99 2.95 -8.92 -3.10
C THR A 99 3.89 -9.19 -4.28
N TRP A 100 4.18 -8.18 -5.10
CA TRP A 100 4.96 -8.32 -6.34
C TRP A 100 6.01 -7.21 -6.49
N GLY A 101 7.16 -7.56 -7.05
CA GLY A 101 8.09 -6.57 -7.62
C GLY A 101 7.64 -6.11 -9.01
N SER A 102 8.35 -5.14 -9.60
CA SER A 102 8.07 -4.77 -11.00
C SER A 102 8.17 -5.99 -11.92
N ASN A 103 9.16 -6.85 -11.74
CA ASN A 103 9.34 -8.09 -12.50
C ASN A 103 8.30 -9.20 -12.21
N LEU A 104 7.25 -8.95 -11.42
CA LEU A 104 6.24 -9.92 -10.95
C LEU A 104 6.73 -11.00 -9.99
N PHE A 105 8.00 -10.98 -9.59
CA PHE A 105 8.43 -11.92 -8.56
C PHE A 105 7.81 -11.57 -7.21
N TYR A 106 7.52 -12.61 -6.44
CA TYR A 106 6.90 -12.50 -5.15
C TYR A 106 7.76 -11.65 -4.22
N HIS A 107 7.17 -10.56 -3.73
CA HIS A 107 7.82 -9.56 -2.90
C HIS A 107 6.76 -8.87 -2.04
N PRO A 108 6.38 -9.46 -0.89
CA PRO A 108 5.40 -8.85 0.01
C PRO A 108 5.96 -7.61 0.68
N HIS A 109 5.26 -6.49 0.53
CA HIS A 109 5.60 -5.22 1.13
C HIS A 109 4.36 -4.37 1.38
N ILE A 110 4.45 -3.44 2.32
CA ILE A 110 3.35 -2.54 2.66
C ILE A 110 3.74 -1.12 2.29
N HIS A 111 2.96 -0.52 1.39
CA HIS A 111 2.99 0.91 1.13
C HIS A 111 2.14 1.62 2.18
N CYS A 112 2.75 2.53 2.92
CA CYS A 112 2.11 3.35 3.94
C CYS A 112 2.15 4.82 3.52
N ILE A 113 1.04 5.52 3.72
CA ILE A 113 0.94 6.97 3.61
C ILE A 113 0.63 7.51 5.00
N VAL A 114 1.55 8.33 5.51
CA VAL A 114 1.57 8.80 6.90
C VAL A 114 1.69 10.33 6.91
N PRO A 115 0.85 11.07 7.65
CA PRO A 115 1.00 12.51 7.78
C PRO A 115 2.20 12.85 8.66
N GLY A 116 2.89 13.93 8.35
CA GLY A 116 4.04 14.48 9.08
C GLY A 116 3.64 15.18 10.37
N GLY A 117 2.75 14.57 11.15
CA GLY A 117 2.16 15.14 12.35
C GLY A 117 1.22 14.16 13.05
N GLY A 118 0.62 14.63 14.13
CA GLY A 118 -0.37 13.90 14.92
C GLY A 118 -1.06 14.80 15.92
N ILE A 119 -2.00 14.24 16.68
CA ILE A 119 -2.67 14.96 17.76
C ILE A 119 -2.05 14.64 19.11
N ASP A 120 -2.01 15.61 20.02
CA ASP A 120 -1.65 15.38 21.41
C ASP A 120 -2.80 14.75 22.21
N LYS A 121 -2.63 14.66 23.54
CA LYS A 121 -3.66 14.13 24.46
C LYS A 121 -4.92 15.00 24.54
N LEU A 122 -4.82 16.29 24.21
CA LEU A 122 -5.94 17.24 24.18
C LEU A 122 -6.65 17.26 22.82
N GLY A 123 -6.14 16.50 21.83
CA GLY A 123 -6.68 16.45 20.48
C GLY A 123 -6.25 17.63 19.60
N VAL A 124 -5.24 18.39 20.03
CA VAL A 124 -4.67 19.49 19.24
C VAL A 124 -3.67 18.92 18.25
N TRP A 125 -3.76 19.36 17.00
CA TRP A 125 -2.85 18.97 15.93
C TRP A 125 -1.47 19.61 16.09
N HIS A 126 -0.43 18.80 15.94
CA HIS A 126 0.96 19.22 15.93
C HIS A 126 1.69 18.64 14.72
N HIS A 127 2.48 19.48 14.07
CA HIS A 127 3.44 19.03 13.06
C HIS A 127 4.63 18.35 13.76
N LEU A 128 5.17 17.29 13.15
CA LEU A 128 6.42 16.71 13.62
C LEU A 128 7.56 17.70 13.36
N ASN A 129 8.33 18.02 14.41
CA ASN A 129 9.44 18.96 14.32
C ASN A 129 10.46 18.51 13.26
N GLY A 130 10.86 19.44 12.37
CA GLY A 130 11.83 19.20 11.30
C GLY A 130 11.29 18.42 10.10
N CYS A 131 10.06 17.91 10.16
CA CYS A 131 9.47 17.07 9.12
C CYS A 131 9.27 17.83 7.79
N GLU A 132 8.99 19.13 7.85
CA GLU A 132 8.84 20.00 6.67
C GLU A 132 10.08 20.03 5.78
N LYS A 133 11.27 20.12 6.40
CA LYS A 133 12.57 20.19 5.74
C LYS A 133 13.23 18.82 5.53
N SER A 134 12.73 17.79 6.23
CA SER A 134 13.28 16.43 6.17
C SER A 134 12.72 15.63 4.99
N ASP A 135 13.58 14.82 4.37
CA ASP A 135 13.19 13.79 3.41
C ASP A 135 12.59 12.53 4.07
N PHE A 136 12.67 12.43 5.39
CA PHE A 136 12.25 11.26 6.15
C PHE A 136 11.26 11.63 7.24
N LEU A 137 10.28 10.76 7.49
CA LEU A 137 9.29 10.94 8.56
C LEU A 137 9.94 10.73 9.94
N PHE A 138 10.70 9.64 10.08
CA PHE A 138 11.43 9.24 11.28
C PHE A 138 12.78 8.62 10.87
N PRO A 139 13.71 8.40 11.82
CA PRO A 139 14.97 7.71 11.53
C PRO A 139 14.74 6.32 10.94
N VAL A 140 15.18 6.13 9.69
CA VAL A 140 14.88 4.92 8.90
C VAL A 140 15.47 3.66 9.52
N HIS A 141 16.73 3.69 9.97
CA HIS A 141 17.37 2.55 10.62
C HIS A 141 16.63 2.11 11.89
N GLY A 142 16.22 3.08 12.73
CA GLY A 142 15.43 2.79 13.92
C GLY A 142 14.06 2.18 13.58
N MET A 143 13.39 2.66 12.52
CA MET A 143 12.16 2.05 12.05
C MET A 143 12.38 0.62 11.54
N SER A 144 13.46 0.38 10.78
CA SER A 144 13.83 -0.94 10.28
C SER A 144 14.03 -1.95 11.41
N ASP A 145 14.79 -1.59 12.44
CA ASP A 145 15.05 -2.48 13.59
C ASP A 145 13.79 -2.79 14.37
N LYS A 146 12.99 -1.75 14.66
CA LYS A 146 11.74 -1.90 15.41
C LYS A 146 10.71 -2.72 14.64
N PHE A 147 10.61 -2.51 13.32
CA PHE A 147 9.75 -3.30 12.46
C PHE A 147 10.20 -4.78 12.40
N ARG A 148 11.49 -5.05 12.19
CA ARG A 148 12.07 -6.40 12.18
C ARG A 148 11.72 -7.16 13.47
N GLY A 149 12.02 -6.57 14.63
CA GLY A 149 11.74 -7.17 15.93
C GLY A 149 10.25 -7.43 16.17
N ARG A 150 9.40 -6.41 15.91
CA ARG A 150 7.95 -6.50 16.07
C ARG A 150 7.34 -7.56 15.15
N PHE A 151 7.72 -7.55 13.88
CA PHE A 151 7.20 -8.49 12.89
C PHE A 151 7.55 -9.93 13.25
N MET A 152 8.83 -10.21 13.55
CA MET A 152 9.27 -11.56 13.91
C MET A 152 8.61 -12.07 15.19
N ALA A 153 8.40 -11.21 16.19
CA ALA A 153 7.68 -11.56 17.41
C ALA A 153 6.19 -11.88 17.14
N LEU A 154 5.50 -11.03 16.37
CA LEU A 154 4.10 -11.23 16.01
C LEU A 154 3.91 -12.51 15.19
N LEU A 155 4.71 -12.68 14.14
CA LEU A 155 4.63 -13.84 13.24
C LEU A 155 4.94 -15.14 13.99
N THR A 156 6.00 -15.17 14.79
CA THR A 156 6.37 -16.34 15.60
C THR A 156 5.21 -16.80 16.47
N ARG A 157 4.59 -15.86 17.20
CA ARG A 157 3.46 -16.18 18.08
C ARG A 157 2.26 -16.67 17.28
N ARG A 158 1.90 -15.96 16.22
CA ARG A 158 0.73 -16.28 15.40
C ARG A 158 0.84 -17.65 14.74
N LEU A 159 2.02 -17.99 14.21
CA LEU A 159 2.25 -19.29 13.59
C LEU A 159 2.30 -20.42 14.62
N LYS A 160 2.83 -20.18 15.82
CA LYS A 160 2.80 -21.17 16.91
C LYS A 160 1.37 -21.55 17.29
N GLU A 161 0.45 -20.57 17.30
CA GLU A 161 -1.00 -20.82 17.51
C GLU A 161 -1.61 -21.67 16.38
N GLU A 162 -1.02 -21.67 15.18
CA GLU A 162 -1.39 -22.54 14.05
C GLU A 162 -0.62 -23.87 14.03
N GLY A 163 0.16 -24.18 15.08
CA GLY A 163 0.98 -25.39 15.15
C GLY A 163 2.25 -25.36 14.30
N PHE A 164 2.64 -24.20 13.76
CA PHE A 164 3.84 -24.03 12.94
C PHE A 164 4.95 -23.28 13.69
N VAL A 165 6.18 -23.80 13.63
CA VAL A 165 7.35 -23.18 14.24
C VAL A 165 8.34 -22.76 13.15
N ILE A 166 8.66 -21.47 13.11
CA ILE A 166 9.70 -20.94 12.21
C ILE A 166 11.05 -21.56 12.59
N ALA A 167 11.64 -22.31 11.67
CA ALA A 167 12.92 -22.97 11.86
C ALA A 167 14.05 -21.98 12.21
N ASN A 168 14.97 -22.43 13.08
CA ASN A 168 16.04 -21.59 13.61
C ASN A 168 16.97 -21.03 12.52
N TYR A 169 17.24 -21.80 11.46
CA TYR A 169 18.07 -21.31 10.35
C TYR A 169 17.41 -20.15 9.59
N ILE A 170 16.08 -20.17 9.41
CA ILE A 170 15.33 -19.05 8.79
C ILE A 170 15.39 -17.83 9.71
N ARG A 171 15.18 -18.02 11.02
CA ARG A 171 15.30 -16.92 11.99
C ARG A 171 16.68 -16.27 11.93
N LYS A 172 17.74 -17.08 11.93
CA LYS A 172 19.12 -16.59 11.82
C LYS A 172 19.29 -15.76 10.54
N GLN A 173 18.89 -16.28 9.39
CA GLN A 173 18.94 -15.52 8.12
C GLN A 173 18.14 -14.21 8.17
N CYS A 174 16.99 -14.17 8.86
CA CYS A 174 16.18 -12.96 9.02
C CYS A 174 16.89 -11.88 9.85
N PHE A 175 17.64 -12.27 10.88
CA PHE A 175 18.33 -11.34 11.77
C PHE A 175 19.73 -10.96 11.27
N ASP A 176 20.38 -11.82 10.48
CA ASP A 176 21.66 -11.54 9.83
C ASP A 176 21.52 -10.55 8.65
N LYS A 177 20.31 -10.38 8.10
CA LYS A 177 20.01 -9.40 7.04
C LYS A 177 19.57 -8.06 7.62
N ASP A 178 20.00 -6.99 6.96
CA ASP A 178 19.44 -5.65 7.16
C ASP A 178 18.04 -5.56 6.56
N TRP A 179 17.08 -5.12 7.36
CA TRP A 179 15.73 -4.85 6.90
C TRP A 179 15.64 -3.41 6.40
N VAL A 180 14.98 -3.22 5.26
CA VAL A 180 14.90 -1.90 4.63
C VAL A 180 13.48 -1.37 4.75
N VAL A 181 13.33 -0.35 5.59
CA VAL A 181 12.19 0.57 5.53
C VAL A 181 12.57 1.71 4.61
N TYR A 182 11.76 1.99 3.61
CA TYR A 182 11.92 3.19 2.79
C TYR A 182 11.03 4.29 3.36
N SER A 183 11.48 5.53 3.37
CA SER A 183 10.64 6.68 3.71
C SER A 183 11.04 7.86 2.84
N ARG A 184 10.10 8.40 2.04
CA ARG A 184 10.28 9.66 1.32
C ARG A 184 8.95 10.40 1.20
N PRO A 185 8.94 11.74 1.10
CA PRO A 185 7.73 12.44 0.69
C PRO A 185 7.33 12.01 -0.73
N PRO A 186 6.01 11.84 -1.02
CA PRO A 186 5.55 11.75 -2.40
C PRO A 186 5.87 13.06 -3.13
N ALA A 187 6.16 12.97 -4.42
CA ALA A 187 6.57 14.13 -5.20
C ALA A 187 5.48 15.24 -5.20
N LYS A 188 5.92 16.50 -5.01
CA LYS A 188 5.19 17.78 -5.14
C LYS A 188 3.73 17.77 -4.65
N GLY A 189 3.47 18.18 -3.42
CA GLY A 189 2.14 18.68 -2.99
C GLY A 189 1.08 17.63 -2.62
N VAL A 190 0.00 18.12 -2.02
CA VAL A 190 -1.05 17.31 -1.38
C VAL A 190 -1.94 16.58 -2.41
N ASN A 191 -2.24 17.18 -3.55
CA ASN A 191 -3.04 16.53 -4.61
C ASN A 191 -2.30 15.32 -5.21
N GLN A 192 -0.98 15.42 -5.35
CA GLN A 192 -0.14 14.34 -5.83
C GLN A 192 -0.02 13.22 -4.80
N VAL A 193 -0.23 13.48 -3.49
CA VAL A 193 -0.38 12.41 -2.49
C VAL A 193 -1.54 11.50 -2.89
N LEU A 194 -2.68 12.04 -3.32
CA LEU A 194 -3.87 11.24 -3.66
C LEU A 194 -3.64 10.37 -4.89
N GLU A 195 -3.14 10.96 -5.98
CA GLU A 195 -2.75 10.22 -7.17
C GLU A 195 -1.68 9.17 -6.85
N TYR A 196 -0.77 9.53 -5.94
CA TYR A 196 0.21 8.60 -5.43
C TYR A 196 -0.48 7.43 -4.72
N ILE A 197 -1.37 7.65 -3.73
CA ILE A 197 -2.03 6.54 -3.03
C ILE A 197 -2.89 5.69 -3.97
N ALA A 198 -3.60 6.32 -4.91
CA ALA A 198 -4.43 5.67 -5.92
C ALA A 198 -3.67 4.61 -6.72
N ARG A 199 -2.44 4.98 -7.16
CA ARG A 199 -1.55 4.11 -7.93
C ARG A 199 -1.12 2.86 -7.17
N TYR A 200 -1.21 2.83 -5.85
CA TYR A 200 -0.94 1.63 -5.06
C TYR A 200 -2.23 0.92 -4.62
N ALA A 201 -3.28 1.67 -4.26
CA ALA A 201 -4.49 1.12 -3.66
C ALA A 201 -5.21 0.10 -4.55
N TYR A 202 -5.34 0.37 -5.84
CA TYR A 202 -6.11 -0.46 -6.80
C TYR A 202 -5.24 -1.11 -7.87
N ARG A 203 -3.93 -0.98 -7.76
CA ARG A 203 -3.00 -1.64 -8.67
C ARG A 203 -3.02 -3.15 -8.43
N VAL A 204 -3.01 -3.87 -9.53
CA VAL A 204 -2.83 -5.33 -9.57
C VAL A 204 -1.38 -5.65 -9.96
N ALA A 205 -1.00 -6.93 -9.91
CA ALA A 205 0.38 -7.36 -10.16
C ALA A 205 0.96 -6.84 -11.49
N ILE A 206 0.18 -6.94 -12.57
CA ILE A 206 0.55 -6.46 -13.91
C ILE A 206 -0.59 -5.64 -14.51
N THR A 207 -0.27 -4.56 -15.24
CA THR A 207 -1.25 -3.80 -16.03
C THR A 207 -1.25 -4.30 -17.47
N ASN A 208 -2.38 -4.20 -18.18
CA ASN A 208 -2.44 -4.62 -19.59
C ASN A 208 -1.40 -3.91 -20.46
N SER A 209 -1.13 -2.63 -20.21
CA SER A 209 -0.12 -1.86 -20.93
C SER A 209 1.32 -2.39 -20.77
N ARG A 210 1.58 -3.24 -19.78
CA ARG A 210 2.88 -3.86 -19.58
C ARG A 210 3.01 -5.18 -20.32
N ILE A 211 1.92 -5.81 -20.74
CA ILE A 211 1.95 -7.01 -21.57
C ILE A 211 2.21 -6.54 -23.00
N LEU A 212 3.36 -6.91 -23.55
CA LEU A 212 3.85 -6.42 -24.84
C LEU A 212 3.48 -7.38 -25.97
N ASP A 213 3.56 -8.69 -25.71
CA ASP A 213 3.28 -9.73 -26.69
C ASP A 213 2.82 -11.02 -26.00
N VAL A 214 1.94 -11.77 -26.67
CA VAL A 214 1.44 -13.08 -26.23
C VAL A 214 1.38 -13.99 -27.45
N THR A 215 2.20 -15.03 -27.45
CA THR A 215 2.20 -16.10 -28.47
C THR A 215 1.48 -17.34 -27.93
N ASP A 216 1.44 -18.42 -28.70
CA ASP A 216 0.84 -19.69 -28.26
C ASP A 216 1.58 -20.33 -27.06
N SER A 217 2.83 -19.94 -26.81
CA SER A 217 3.68 -20.54 -25.78
C SER A 217 4.25 -19.56 -24.77
N ASN A 218 4.36 -18.26 -25.12
CA ASN A 218 5.09 -17.29 -24.30
C ASN A 218 4.31 -15.99 -24.08
N VAL A 219 4.64 -15.32 -22.98
CA VAL A 219 4.22 -13.95 -22.66
C VAL A 219 5.46 -13.07 -22.51
N SER A 220 5.45 -11.92 -23.17
CA SER A 220 6.47 -10.88 -23.01
C SER A 220 5.88 -9.68 -22.29
N TYR A 221 6.56 -9.17 -21.25
CA TYR A 221 6.11 -7.99 -20.52
C TYR A 221 7.25 -7.04 -20.13
N ASP A 222 6.96 -5.74 -20.15
CA ASP A 222 7.84 -4.68 -19.68
C ASP A 222 7.98 -4.73 -18.15
N TYR A 223 9.20 -4.62 -17.63
CA TYR A 223 9.47 -4.41 -16.21
C TYR A 223 10.52 -3.33 -15.98
N LYS A 224 10.45 -2.70 -14.82
CA LYS A 224 11.40 -1.69 -14.37
C LYS A 224 12.46 -2.33 -13.47
N ASP A 225 13.71 -2.26 -13.90
CA ASP A 225 14.86 -2.76 -13.13
C ASP A 225 15.40 -1.67 -12.19
N TYR A 226 14.95 -1.71 -10.93
CA TYR A 226 15.41 -0.78 -9.91
C TYR A 226 16.89 -0.94 -9.54
N ARG A 227 17.50 -2.11 -9.79
CA ARG A 227 18.94 -2.31 -9.54
C ARG A 227 19.79 -1.58 -10.57
N LYS A 228 19.24 -1.32 -11.76
CA LYS A 228 19.86 -0.56 -12.86
C LYS A 228 19.29 0.85 -13.00
N GLY A 229 19.00 1.51 -11.88
CA GLY A 229 18.51 2.90 -11.87
C GLY A 229 17.09 3.07 -12.40
N GLY A 230 16.29 2.00 -12.46
CA GLY A 230 14.91 2.04 -12.95
C GLY A 230 14.81 2.03 -14.48
N LYS A 231 15.80 1.48 -15.18
CA LYS A 231 15.70 1.24 -16.63
C LYS A 231 14.61 0.20 -16.92
N HIS A 232 13.94 0.36 -18.05
CA HIS A 232 12.95 -0.58 -18.53
C HIS A 232 13.63 -1.74 -19.26
N GLY A 233 13.06 -2.93 -19.15
CA GLY A 233 13.51 -4.15 -19.82
C GLY A 233 12.32 -5.05 -20.13
N VAL A 234 12.52 -6.01 -21.03
CA VAL A 234 11.50 -6.98 -21.42
C VAL A 234 11.80 -8.33 -20.77
N MET A 235 10.79 -8.95 -20.18
CA MET A 235 10.82 -10.31 -19.65
C MET A 235 9.94 -11.19 -20.54
N THR A 236 10.48 -12.28 -21.05
CA THR A 236 9.73 -13.28 -21.82
C THR A 236 9.80 -14.62 -21.10
N MET A 237 8.65 -15.28 -20.94
CA MET A 237 8.56 -16.59 -20.30
C MET A 237 7.36 -17.39 -20.81
N GLU A 238 7.37 -18.69 -20.54
CA GLU A 238 6.26 -19.58 -20.87
C GLU A 238 4.96 -19.16 -20.15
N ILE A 239 3.82 -19.36 -20.82
CA ILE A 239 2.50 -18.94 -20.33
C ILE A 239 2.19 -19.54 -18.96
N ASP A 240 2.49 -20.82 -18.75
CA ASP A 240 2.24 -21.53 -17.49
C ASP A 240 3.04 -20.93 -16.32
N LYS A 241 4.31 -20.58 -16.55
CA LYS A 241 5.16 -19.88 -15.57
C LYS A 241 4.63 -18.49 -15.26
N PHE A 242 4.19 -17.74 -16.29
CA PHE A 242 3.56 -16.44 -16.10
C PHE A 242 2.29 -16.53 -15.26
N LEU A 243 1.41 -17.49 -15.57
CA LEU A 243 0.18 -17.73 -14.81
C LEU A 243 0.49 -18.16 -13.36
N GLY A 244 1.46 -19.05 -13.17
CA GLY A 244 1.92 -19.46 -11.84
C GLY A 244 2.44 -18.30 -11.01
N LEU A 245 3.25 -17.40 -11.59
CA LEU A 245 3.67 -16.16 -10.93
C LEU A 245 2.49 -15.26 -10.58
N LEU A 246 1.58 -15.05 -11.53
CA LEU A 246 0.41 -14.20 -11.31
C LEU A 246 -0.48 -14.72 -10.17
N SER A 247 -0.65 -16.05 -10.09
CA SER A 247 -1.43 -16.71 -9.04
C SER A 247 -0.88 -16.49 -7.63
N LEU A 248 0.44 -16.27 -7.46
CA LEU A 248 1.03 -15.94 -6.16
C LEU A 248 0.52 -14.60 -5.58
N HIS A 249 -0.06 -13.75 -6.42
CA HIS A 249 -0.57 -12.44 -6.03
C HIS A 249 -2.07 -12.41 -5.75
N VAL A 250 -2.76 -13.55 -5.94
CA VAL A 250 -4.13 -13.71 -5.48
C VAL A 250 -4.12 -13.77 -3.96
N LEU A 251 -4.81 -12.80 -3.34
CA LEU A 251 -4.85 -12.68 -1.88
C LEU A 251 -5.85 -13.67 -1.28
N PRO A 252 -5.66 -14.10 -0.01
CA PRO A 252 -6.61 -14.95 0.70
C PRO A 252 -8.04 -14.38 0.67
N ASP A 253 -9.02 -15.27 0.79
CA ASP A 253 -10.43 -14.89 0.77
C ASP A 253 -10.71 -13.82 1.85
N ARG A 254 -11.51 -12.82 1.47
CA ARG A 254 -11.91 -11.68 2.31
C ARG A 254 -10.76 -10.87 2.90
N PHE A 255 -9.51 -11.10 2.48
CA PHE A 255 -8.37 -10.42 3.08
C PHE A 255 -8.42 -8.90 2.78
N VAL A 256 -8.36 -8.08 3.82
CA VAL A 256 -8.42 -6.61 3.69
C VAL A 256 -7.04 -6.06 3.30
N ARG A 257 -6.85 -5.77 2.00
CA ARG A 257 -5.60 -5.26 1.40
C ARG A 257 -5.28 -3.81 1.76
N ILE A 258 -6.29 -2.98 2.05
CA ILE A 258 -6.13 -1.56 2.38
C ILE A 258 -6.66 -1.34 3.78
N ARG A 259 -5.81 -0.83 4.68
CA ARG A 259 -6.17 -0.61 6.09
C ARG A 259 -5.84 0.82 6.49
N HIS A 260 -6.68 1.39 7.34
CA HIS A 260 -6.53 2.75 7.84
C HIS A 260 -6.39 2.72 9.37
N TYR A 261 -5.49 3.53 9.91
CA TYR A 261 -5.11 3.52 11.32
C TYR A 261 -5.05 4.92 11.91
N GLY A 262 -5.15 4.98 13.24
CA GLY A 262 -5.04 6.22 14.01
C GLY A 262 -6.06 7.25 13.55
N ILE A 263 -5.66 8.51 13.41
CA ILE A 263 -6.55 9.59 12.98
C ILE A 263 -7.15 9.39 11.58
N LEU A 264 -6.56 8.52 10.74
CA LEU A 264 -7.08 8.20 9.41
C LEU A 264 -8.07 7.02 9.43
N SER A 265 -8.28 6.37 10.58
CA SER A 265 -9.27 5.31 10.71
C SER A 265 -10.69 5.86 10.55
N PRO A 266 -11.60 5.13 9.84
CA PRO A 266 -13.01 5.50 9.77
C PRO A 266 -13.67 5.69 11.15
N SER A 267 -13.23 4.92 12.16
CA SER A 267 -13.73 5.03 13.54
C SER A 267 -13.35 6.33 14.24
N ASN A 268 -12.35 7.06 13.71
CA ASN A 268 -11.84 8.31 14.28
C ASN A 268 -12.21 9.52 13.42
N ARG A 269 -13.32 9.43 12.66
CA ARG A 269 -13.76 10.50 11.74
C ARG A 269 -13.98 11.82 12.44
N ASP A 270 -14.53 11.84 13.66
CA ASP A 270 -14.71 13.08 14.40
C ASP A 270 -13.38 13.72 14.79
N ALA A 271 -12.37 12.92 15.14
CA ALA A 271 -11.02 13.43 15.39
C ALA A 271 -10.43 14.08 14.14
N LEU A 272 -10.56 13.43 12.97
CA LEU A 272 -10.12 14.00 11.69
C LEU A 272 -10.84 15.30 11.35
N ARG A 273 -12.17 15.35 11.54
CA ARG A 273 -12.97 16.57 11.34
C ARG A 273 -12.50 17.70 12.25
N ASN A 274 -12.17 17.41 13.51
CA ASN A 274 -11.66 18.41 14.44
C ASN A 274 -10.28 18.92 14.02
N ILE A 275 -9.39 18.05 13.55
CA ILE A 275 -8.10 18.45 12.98
C ILE A 275 -8.30 19.36 11.76
N GLN A 276 -9.21 19.00 10.86
CA GLN A 276 -9.53 19.80 9.68
C GLN A 276 -10.03 21.21 10.04
N LYS A 277 -10.89 21.32 11.06
CA LYS A 277 -11.33 22.62 11.60
C LYS A 277 -10.16 23.41 12.21
N GLN A 278 -9.28 22.76 12.98
CA GLN A 278 -8.10 23.42 13.56
C GLN A 278 -7.14 23.96 12.49
N LEU A 279 -7.10 23.30 11.33
CA LEU A 279 -6.26 23.67 10.18
C LEU A 279 -6.98 24.52 9.13
N ASP A 280 -8.16 25.06 9.46
CA ASP A 280 -8.97 25.91 8.59
C ASP A 280 -9.26 25.32 7.19
N VAL A 281 -9.53 24.01 7.15
CA VAL A 281 -9.97 23.30 5.95
C VAL A 281 -11.36 22.69 6.12
N PRO A 282 -12.14 22.55 5.02
CA PRO A 282 -13.47 21.96 5.09
C PRO A 282 -13.45 20.55 5.72
N PRO A 283 -14.21 20.31 6.81
CA PRO A 283 -14.22 19.01 7.45
C PRO A 283 -14.96 17.98 6.59
N VAL A 284 -14.40 16.77 6.49
CA VAL A 284 -15.02 15.62 5.82
C VAL A 284 -16.47 15.40 6.31
N PRO A 285 -17.45 15.13 5.43
CA PRO A 285 -18.84 14.85 5.83
C PRO A 285 -18.95 13.77 6.91
N LYS A 286 -19.94 13.89 7.82
CA LYS A 286 -20.17 12.86 8.86
C LYS A 286 -20.63 11.56 8.21
N GLU A 287 -21.54 11.67 7.26
CA GLU A 287 -22.05 10.58 6.46
C GLU A 287 -21.45 10.60 5.07
N ARG A 288 -21.06 9.42 4.58
CA ARG A 288 -20.57 9.26 3.22
C ARG A 288 -21.70 8.82 2.32
N THR A 289 -21.98 9.63 1.31
CA THR A 289 -22.82 9.22 0.20
C THR A 289 -21.96 8.68 -0.94
N LYS A 290 -22.43 7.64 -1.62
CA LYS A 290 -21.75 7.17 -2.83
C LYS A 290 -22.02 8.18 -3.95
N LYS A 291 -20.96 8.84 -4.43
CA LYS A 291 -21.01 9.64 -5.65
C LYS A 291 -21.34 8.73 -6.84
N SER A 292 -22.19 9.21 -7.74
CA SER A 292 -22.47 8.61 -9.04
C SER A 292 -21.20 8.60 -9.91
N TYR A 293 -21.20 7.81 -10.98
CA TYR A 293 -20.06 7.77 -11.90
C TYR A 293 -19.82 9.12 -12.58
N LEU A 294 -20.89 9.85 -12.92
CA LEU A 294 -20.80 11.17 -13.52
C LEU A 294 -20.15 12.19 -12.57
N GLU A 295 -20.49 12.16 -11.28
CA GLU A 295 -19.87 13.02 -10.26
C GLU A 295 -18.40 12.67 -9.97
N ILE A 296 -17.97 11.45 -10.30
CA ILE A 296 -16.60 10.98 -10.11
C ILE A 296 -15.69 11.36 -11.30
N CYS A 297 -16.26 11.44 -12.50
CA CYS A 297 -15.53 11.64 -13.75
C CYS A 297 -15.49 13.10 -14.26
N GLN A 298 -16.01 14.06 -13.49
CA GLN A 298 -15.82 15.50 -13.69
C GLN A 298 -14.44 15.94 -13.18
#